data_AF-A0A370K1I7-F1
#
_entry.id   AF-A0A370K1I7-F1
#
_cell.length_a   1.000
_cell.length_b   1.000
_cell.length_c   1.000
_cell.angle_alpha   90.00
_cell.angle_beta   90.00
_cell.angle_gamma   90.00
#
_symmetry.space_group_name_H-M   'P 1'
#
loop_
_entity.id
_entity.type
_entity.pdbx_description
1 polymer ?
#
loop_
_entity_poly.entity_id
_entity_poly.type
_entity_poly.pdbx_seq_one_letter_code
_entity_poly.pdbx_strand_id
1 'polypeptide(L)'
;MKPGLVELLELYEYKVDDLVAGQEPKGGMAGLNRLRQALIQANLPGPLAKKFRDIDARFKAHRPGYRTVVEEEAGADLGSILLEEEPQEESPEQRVLERLTEAFYWAWLERELDRVARTLNQGKRDELRLIYTLLQNLEAYAKTPFFTQDYNLSRFTLAHPIPTVSDPRVHLEDFSTAKGLLLEFFREAFSIAEKLRLPPEETLPYLRRFARRVLESEGAFRVPSRGPSVESLRSALEEARRQGLGPQEIRTLEERLQAAAAEERRLALVVEEDRTRFLAALERVFALLSRYLPSPRGEGNWPQMPQKILGSSDPRYALAQVSPDARMLNLRLMPLRFTLGGYEIAITQAGRVFGLAVDGQERTLEEGAAFSLPLSDAELHGVRYQDYLHLRLEPRQAATLSSLLAEGRILAHMLWPENHYAYLRLLRAFSARCKGPVHYGHFQPDSASKYAEAPVDNLQDFARKGLEVVRKRIEENSGWAAYLAEVAQALGLEDYARVLHLELSEWLGFSPPSRDTLGEGVGSLTVGDGPSTVRSGSTVLSLRYQNDAVYVSAPGLMPRKLTDLLVWVVPEGGLVLAREGARVAYRLVTILPQA
;
A
#
# COMPACT_ATOMS: atom_id res chain seq x y z
N MET A 1 -14.79 25.43 12.05
CA MET A 1 -15.19 26.35 10.96
C MET A 1 -14.17 26.18 9.84
N LYS A 2 -14.61 26.00 8.59
CA LYS A 2 -13.67 25.88 7.45
C LYS A 2 -13.22 27.30 7.10
N PRO A 3 -11.91 27.59 7.08
CA PRO A 3 -11.45 28.93 6.73
C PRO A 3 -11.84 29.27 5.29
N GLY A 4 -12.22 30.53 5.05
CA GLY A 4 -12.55 31.02 3.72
C GLY A 4 -11.30 31.12 2.82
N LEU A 5 -11.50 31.13 1.49
CA LEU A 5 -10.39 31.27 0.53
C LEU A 5 -9.57 32.56 0.73
N VAL A 6 -10.21 33.63 1.20
CA VAL A 6 -9.55 34.90 1.54
C VAL A 6 -8.63 34.72 2.75
N GLU A 7 -9.10 34.07 3.80
CA GLU A 7 -8.33 33.80 5.03
C GLU A 7 -7.12 32.89 4.74
N LEU A 8 -7.27 31.92 3.84
CA LEU A 8 -6.15 31.06 3.40
C LEU A 8 -5.10 31.85 2.61
N LEU A 9 -5.52 32.82 1.80
CA LEU A 9 -4.62 33.68 1.04
C LEU A 9 -3.88 34.67 1.95
N GLU A 10 -4.55 35.24 2.95
CA GLU A 10 -3.94 36.10 3.97
C GLU A 10 -2.96 35.32 4.86
N LEU A 11 -3.31 34.10 5.22
CA LEU A 11 -2.39 33.21 5.95
C LEU A 11 -1.17 32.85 5.11
N TYR A 12 -1.32 32.73 3.79
CA TYR A 12 -0.20 32.49 2.88
C TYR A 12 0.69 33.72 2.76
N GLU A 13 0.09 34.90 2.61
CA GLU A 13 0.81 36.19 2.61
C GLU A 13 1.63 36.36 3.89
N TYR A 14 1.02 36.20 5.07
CA TYR A 14 1.70 36.33 6.36
C TYR A 14 2.91 35.38 6.50
N LYS A 15 2.77 34.13 6.08
CA LYS A 15 3.88 33.15 6.15
C LYS A 15 4.97 33.39 5.12
N VAL A 16 4.63 33.96 3.96
CA VAL A 16 5.62 34.38 2.98
C VAL A 16 6.36 35.62 3.48
N ASP A 17 5.69 36.53 4.17
CA ASP A 17 6.33 37.69 4.79
C ASP A 17 7.28 37.29 5.93
N ASP A 18 6.95 36.29 6.75
CA ASP A 18 7.88 35.69 7.73
C ASP A 18 9.16 35.18 7.03
N LEU A 19 9.01 34.52 5.87
CA LEU A 19 10.11 33.98 5.07
C LEU A 19 10.94 35.08 4.38
N VAL A 20 10.30 36.16 3.93
CA VAL A 20 10.98 37.35 3.39
C VAL A 20 11.76 38.07 4.50
N ALA A 21 11.26 38.07 5.73
CA ALA A 21 11.95 38.61 6.91
C ALA A 21 13.08 37.71 7.45
N GLY A 22 13.37 36.58 6.78
CA GLY A 22 14.39 35.62 7.20
C GLY A 22 14.03 34.82 8.45
N GLN A 23 12.76 34.84 8.87
CA GLN A 23 12.26 34.04 9.98
C GLN A 23 11.68 32.71 9.47
N GLU A 24 11.73 31.67 10.31
CA GLU A 24 11.10 30.41 9.95
C GLU A 24 9.57 30.57 9.97
N PRO A 25 8.86 30.29 8.86
CA PRO A 25 7.43 30.51 8.78
C PRO A 25 6.68 29.63 9.79
N LYS A 26 5.67 30.18 10.47
CA LYS A 26 4.89 29.42 11.48
C LYS A 26 4.28 28.14 10.88
N GLY A 27 4.68 26.99 11.42
CA GLY A 27 4.30 25.65 10.93
C GLY A 27 5.26 25.05 9.91
N GLY A 28 6.44 25.64 9.74
CA GLY A 28 7.55 25.15 8.93
C GLY A 28 7.31 25.25 7.43
N MET A 29 8.37 25.03 6.66
CA MET A 29 8.33 25.11 5.19
C MET A 29 7.36 24.10 4.56
N ALA A 30 7.19 22.93 5.19
CA ALA A 30 6.21 21.92 4.77
C ALA A 30 4.76 22.38 4.95
N GLY A 31 4.47 23.21 5.94
CA GLY A 31 3.15 23.81 6.15
C GLY A 31 2.86 24.92 5.13
N LEU A 32 3.88 25.72 4.80
CA LEU A 32 3.79 26.76 3.76
C LEU A 32 3.56 26.15 2.37
N ASN A 33 4.29 25.08 2.03
CA ASN A 33 4.13 24.36 0.77
C ASN A 33 2.74 23.70 0.63
N ARG A 34 2.21 23.12 1.71
CA ARG A 34 0.84 22.58 1.74
C ARG A 34 -0.22 23.67 1.53
N LEU A 35 -0.04 24.83 2.15
CA LEU A 35 -0.94 25.98 1.97
C LEU A 35 -0.90 26.51 0.54
N ARG A 36 0.29 26.60 -0.06
CA ARG A 36 0.48 26.93 -1.48
C ARG A 36 -0.24 25.94 -2.40
N GLN A 37 -0.08 24.64 -2.16
CA GLN A 37 -0.78 23.60 -2.95
C GLN A 37 -2.30 23.71 -2.83
N ALA A 38 -2.82 23.98 -1.62
CA ALA A 38 -4.25 24.17 -1.41
C ALA A 38 -4.79 25.40 -2.19
N LEU A 39 -4.03 26.50 -2.25
CA LEU A 39 -4.40 27.70 -3.01
C LEU A 39 -4.28 27.50 -4.54
N ILE A 40 -3.35 26.67 -5.02
CA ILE A 40 -3.25 26.30 -6.45
C ILE A 40 -4.42 25.41 -6.88
N GLN A 41 -4.84 24.49 -5.99
CA GLN A 41 -5.98 23.61 -6.25
C GLN A 41 -7.32 24.33 -6.10
N ALA A 42 -7.37 25.43 -5.34
CA ALA A 42 -8.53 26.28 -5.24
C ALA A 42 -8.70 27.10 -6.53
N ASN A 43 -9.90 27.05 -7.13
CA ASN A 43 -10.22 27.85 -8.32
C ASN A 43 -10.43 29.33 -7.93
N LEU A 44 -9.33 30.07 -7.74
CA LEU A 44 -9.33 31.43 -7.22
C LEU A 44 -10.00 32.44 -8.20
N PRO A 45 -10.97 33.26 -7.74
CA PRO A 45 -11.51 34.37 -8.52
C PRO A 45 -10.42 35.37 -8.95
N GLY A 46 -10.59 36.02 -10.11
CA GLY A 46 -9.58 36.86 -10.77
C GLY A 46 -8.76 37.81 -9.86
N PRO A 47 -9.37 38.61 -8.97
CA PRO A 47 -8.64 39.49 -8.06
C PRO A 47 -7.73 38.73 -7.07
N LEU A 48 -8.22 37.61 -6.53
CA LEU A 48 -7.48 36.75 -5.61
C LEU A 48 -6.38 35.97 -6.33
N ALA A 49 -6.62 35.57 -7.59
CA ALA A 49 -5.62 34.92 -8.42
C ALA A 49 -4.44 35.85 -8.75
N LYS A 50 -4.69 37.14 -8.98
CA LYS A 50 -3.62 38.14 -9.16
C LYS A 50 -2.81 38.30 -7.89
N LYS A 51 -3.48 38.53 -6.75
CA LYS A 51 -2.81 38.67 -5.44
C LYS A 51 -2.01 37.41 -5.07
N PHE A 52 -2.53 36.22 -5.36
CA PHE A 52 -1.80 34.96 -5.18
C PHE A 52 -0.53 34.89 -6.02
N ARG A 53 -0.56 35.29 -7.30
CA ARG A 53 0.64 35.29 -8.17
C ARG A 53 1.73 36.24 -7.63
N ASP A 54 1.34 37.40 -7.11
CA ASP A 54 2.27 38.38 -6.55
C ASP A 54 2.93 37.85 -5.26
N ILE A 55 2.15 37.18 -4.39
CA ILE A 55 2.68 36.51 -3.19
C ILE A 55 3.56 35.30 -3.59
N ASP A 56 3.16 34.52 -4.59
CA ASP A 56 3.90 33.35 -5.07
C ASP A 56 5.25 33.72 -5.72
N ALA A 57 5.32 34.87 -6.37
CA ALA A 57 6.58 35.41 -6.88
C ALA A 57 7.55 35.77 -5.73
N ARG A 58 7.06 36.42 -4.67
CA ARG A 58 7.86 36.74 -3.46
C ARG A 58 8.39 35.48 -2.78
N PHE A 59 7.53 34.47 -2.65
CA PHE A 59 7.90 33.15 -2.11
C PHE A 59 9.00 32.47 -2.93
N LYS A 60 8.89 32.47 -4.27
CA LYS A 60 9.91 31.87 -5.15
C LYS A 60 11.26 32.58 -5.05
N ALA A 61 11.26 33.90 -4.93
CA ALA A 61 12.49 34.70 -4.82
C ALA A 61 13.26 34.44 -3.52
N HIS A 62 12.57 34.14 -2.42
CA HIS A 62 13.18 33.97 -1.09
C HIS A 62 13.27 32.50 -0.64
N ARG A 63 12.96 31.56 -1.54
CA ARG A 63 12.99 30.13 -1.23
C ARG A 63 14.45 29.66 -1.05
N PRO A 64 14.79 28.99 0.07
CA PRO A 64 16.09 28.36 0.23
C PRO A 64 16.31 27.33 -0.89
N GLY A 65 17.35 27.50 -1.69
CA GLY A 65 17.70 26.63 -2.82
C GLY A 65 17.20 27.07 -4.20
N TYR A 66 16.52 28.23 -4.32
CA TYR A 66 16.14 28.79 -5.63
C TYR A 66 17.08 29.94 -6.01
N ARG A 67 18.22 29.63 -6.64
CA ARG A 67 19.03 30.63 -7.35
C ARG A 67 18.50 30.77 -8.77
N THR A 68 17.79 31.87 -9.05
CA THR A 68 17.60 32.32 -10.43
C THR A 68 18.95 32.78 -10.96
N VAL A 69 19.49 32.04 -11.93
CA VAL A 69 20.62 32.49 -12.74
C VAL A 69 20.10 33.66 -13.57
N VAL A 70 20.48 34.89 -13.19
CA VAL A 70 20.78 36.08 -14.04
C VAL A 70 20.96 37.29 -13.09
N GLU A 71 22.19 37.84 -13.12
CA GLU A 71 22.64 39.20 -12.73
C GLU A 71 22.59 39.55 -11.22
N GLU A 72 23.61 40.12 -10.57
CA GLU A 72 24.69 41.02 -10.98
C GLU A 72 25.90 40.88 -10.03
N GLU A 73 27.12 41.03 -10.55
CA GLU A 73 28.34 41.22 -9.76
C GLU A 73 28.29 42.57 -9.02
N ALA A 74 28.33 42.57 -7.68
CA ALA A 74 29.09 43.53 -6.85
C ALA A 74 28.80 43.34 -5.36
N GLY A 75 29.87 43.26 -4.55
CA GLY A 75 29.83 43.55 -3.13
C GLY A 75 30.20 42.38 -2.21
N ALA A 76 31.50 42.26 -1.92
CA ALA A 76 31.99 41.54 -0.75
C ALA A 76 31.39 42.14 0.54
N ASP A 77 31.02 41.33 1.54
CA ASP A 77 31.93 40.90 2.60
C ASP A 77 31.17 40.15 3.74
N LEU A 78 31.88 39.22 4.38
CA LEU A 78 31.66 38.58 5.70
C LEU A 78 30.51 37.57 5.90
N GLY A 79 30.92 36.29 5.99
CA GLY A 79 30.58 35.51 7.18
C GLY A 79 29.61 34.33 7.05
N SER A 80 29.78 33.44 6.07
CA SER A 80 29.35 32.05 6.24
C SER A 80 30.40 31.12 5.67
N ILE A 81 31.23 30.56 6.56
CA ILE A 81 31.98 29.34 6.27
C ILE A 81 30.92 28.23 6.17
N LEU A 82 30.26 28.14 5.03
CA LEU A 82 29.72 26.87 4.55
C LEU A 82 30.95 26.11 4.08
N LEU A 83 31.35 25.10 4.86
CA LEU A 83 32.15 24.02 4.31
C LEU A 83 31.38 23.52 3.08
N GLU A 84 31.84 23.89 1.90
CA GLU A 84 31.52 23.15 0.69
C GLU A 84 32.00 21.73 0.99
N GLU A 85 31.06 20.81 1.24
CA GLU A 85 31.36 19.39 1.13
C GLU A 85 31.88 19.21 -0.30
N GLU A 86 33.19 19.00 -0.43
CA GLU A 86 33.80 18.57 -1.67
C GLU A 86 32.94 17.43 -2.24
N PRO A 87 32.65 17.41 -3.55
CA PRO A 87 31.87 16.34 -4.14
C PRO A 87 32.57 15.01 -3.84
N GLN A 88 32.08 14.27 -2.84
CA GLN A 88 32.61 12.96 -2.52
C GLN A 88 32.49 12.12 -3.78
N GLU A 89 33.61 11.64 -4.30
CA GLU A 89 33.61 10.64 -5.36
C GLU A 89 32.71 9.49 -4.89
N GLU A 90 31.58 9.28 -5.58
CA GLU A 90 30.62 8.22 -5.27
C GLU A 90 31.38 6.89 -5.20
N SER A 91 31.43 6.29 -3.99
CA SER A 91 32.08 5.01 -3.80
C SER A 91 31.42 3.97 -4.70
N PRO A 92 32.18 3.05 -5.34
CA PRO A 92 31.58 1.98 -6.13
C PRO A 92 30.57 1.16 -5.32
N GLU A 93 30.80 0.99 -4.02
CA GLU A 93 29.89 0.27 -3.13
C GLU A 93 28.60 1.05 -2.81
N GLN A 94 28.66 2.38 -2.79
CA GLN A 94 27.47 3.22 -2.67
C GLN A 94 26.55 3.02 -3.88
N ARG A 95 27.10 3.08 -5.10
CA ARG A 95 26.35 2.82 -6.34
C ARG A 95 25.75 1.43 -6.36
N VAL A 96 26.49 0.43 -5.86
CA VAL A 96 25.97 -0.94 -5.73
C VAL A 96 24.79 -1.00 -4.76
N LEU A 97 24.86 -0.35 -3.60
CA LEU A 97 23.75 -0.31 -2.64
C LEU A 97 22.50 0.35 -3.23
N GLU A 98 22.66 1.44 -3.98
CA GLU A 98 21.57 2.11 -4.69
C GLU A 98 20.93 1.16 -5.73
N ARG A 99 21.75 0.46 -6.52
CA ARG A 99 21.27 -0.51 -7.52
C ARG A 99 20.62 -1.74 -6.89
N LEU A 100 21.13 -2.24 -5.77
CA LEU A 100 20.49 -3.31 -5.02
C LEU A 100 19.14 -2.86 -4.43
N THR A 101 19.06 -1.61 -3.94
CA THR A 101 17.81 -1.03 -3.43
C THR A 101 16.77 -0.97 -4.53
N GLU A 102 17.15 -0.48 -5.71
CA GLU A 102 16.29 -0.39 -6.88
C GLU A 102 15.84 -1.78 -7.36
N ALA A 103 16.77 -2.73 -7.49
CA ALA A 103 16.44 -4.08 -7.94
C ALA A 103 15.54 -4.83 -6.95
N PHE A 104 15.78 -4.68 -5.64
CA PHE A 104 14.90 -5.23 -4.61
C PHE A 104 13.52 -4.57 -4.64
N TYR A 105 13.44 -3.25 -4.81
CA TYR A 105 12.17 -2.54 -4.98
C TYR A 105 11.34 -3.13 -6.12
N TRP A 106 11.95 -3.34 -7.30
CA TRP A 106 11.22 -3.91 -8.45
C TRP A 106 10.74 -5.34 -8.21
N ALA A 107 11.57 -6.17 -7.59
CA ALA A 107 11.20 -7.55 -7.25
C ALA A 107 10.05 -7.60 -6.22
N TRP A 108 10.13 -6.75 -5.19
CA TRP A 108 9.07 -6.60 -4.19
C TRP A 108 7.77 -6.10 -4.83
N LEU A 109 7.86 -5.05 -5.65
CA LEU A 109 6.71 -4.47 -6.34
C LEU A 109 6.04 -5.50 -7.24
N GLU A 110 6.80 -6.28 -7.99
CA GLU A 110 6.27 -7.33 -8.85
C GLU A 110 5.41 -8.34 -8.07
N ARG A 111 5.84 -8.71 -6.85
CA ARG A 111 5.08 -9.61 -5.96
C ARG A 111 3.81 -8.95 -5.43
N GLU A 112 3.87 -7.68 -5.05
CA GLU A 112 2.68 -6.94 -4.58
C GLU A 112 1.67 -6.72 -5.72
N LEU A 113 2.15 -6.44 -6.93
CA LEU A 113 1.33 -6.29 -8.12
C LEU A 113 0.69 -7.61 -8.57
N ASP A 114 1.24 -8.78 -8.22
CA ASP A 114 0.58 -10.09 -8.47
C ASP A 114 -0.82 -10.12 -7.86
N ARG A 115 -0.96 -9.65 -6.61
CA ARG A 115 -2.26 -9.61 -5.91
C ARG A 115 -3.20 -8.59 -6.54
N VAL A 116 -2.69 -7.41 -6.88
CA VAL A 116 -3.47 -6.35 -7.54
C VAL A 116 -3.97 -6.82 -8.91
N ALA A 117 -3.11 -7.46 -9.70
CA ALA A 117 -3.46 -8.01 -11.00
C ALA A 117 -4.62 -9.02 -10.92
N ARG A 118 -4.67 -9.86 -9.87
CA ARG A 118 -5.75 -10.85 -9.68
C ARG A 118 -7.10 -10.17 -9.50
N THR A 119 -7.13 -9.04 -8.79
CA THR A 119 -8.35 -8.25 -8.59
C THR A 119 -8.74 -7.53 -9.88
N LEU A 120 -7.79 -6.88 -10.56
CA LEU A 120 -8.06 -6.10 -11.77
C LEU A 120 -8.42 -6.94 -13.00
N ASN A 121 -8.02 -8.22 -13.02
CA ASN A 121 -8.38 -9.16 -14.09
C ASN A 121 -9.84 -9.68 -13.97
N GLN A 122 -10.58 -9.28 -12.93
CA GLN A 122 -11.99 -9.64 -12.79
C GLN A 122 -12.93 -8.62 -13.49
N GLY A 123 -14.13 -9.08 -13.86
CA GLY A 123 -15.18 -8.22 -14.38
C GLY A 123 -14.87 -7.60 -15.75
N LYS A 124 -15.10 -6.30 -15.90
CA LYS A 124 -14.95 -5.56 -17.17
C LYS A 124 -13.52 -5.08 -17.43
N ARG A 125 -12.60 -5.24 -16.46
CA ARG A 125 -11.16 -4.96 -16.57
C ARG A 125 -10.85 -3.53 -17.02
N ASP A 126 -11.64 -2.57 -16.56
CA ASP A 126 -11.59 -1.19 -17.05
C ASP A 126 -10.22 -0.54 -16.75
N GLU A 127 -9.61 -0.84 -15.61
CA GLU A 127 -8.26 -0.39 -15.24
C GLU A 127 -7.19 -0.93 -16.20
N LEU A 128 -7.20 -2.23 -16.50
CA LEU A 128 -6.22 -2.85 -17.40
C LEU A 128 -6.38 -2.33 -18.83
N ARG A 129 -7.62 -2.15 -19.30
CA ARG A 129 -7.92 -1.54 -20.61
C ARG A 129 -7.43 -0.10 -20.68
N LEU A 130 -7.60 0.66 -19.60
CA LEU A 130 -7.09 2.02 -19.49
C LEU A 130 -5.56 2.02 -19.53
N ILE A 131 -4.90 1.23 -18.67
CA ILE A 131 -3.43 1.18 -18.60
C ILE A 131 -2.83 0.77 -19.96
N TYR A 132 -3.39 -0.24 -20.62
CA TYR A 132 -2.99 -0.63 -21.97
C TYR A 132 -3.02 0.56 -22.93
N THR A 133 -4.13 1.30 -22.92
CA THR A 133 -4.33 2.45 -23.80
C THR A 133 -3.35 3.57 -23.47
N LEU A 134 -3.07 3.81 -22.19
CA LEU A 134 -2.09 4.82 -21.76
C LEU A 134 -0.69 4.46 -22.22
N LEU A 135 -0.25 3.20 -22.03
CA LEU A 135 1.05 2.73 -22.48
C LEU A 135 1.22 2.88 -24.00
N GLN A 136 0.25 2.40 -24.78
CA GLN A 136 0.31 2.46 -26.24
C GLN A 136 0.32 3.90 -26.77
N ASN A 137 -0.51 4.79 -26.21
CA ASN A 137 -0.49 6.20 -26.63
C ASN A 137 0.77 6.92 -26.14
N LEU A 138 1.31 6.58 -24.98
CA LEU A 138 2.56 7.17 -24.48
C LEU A 138 3.74 6.75 -25.36
N GLU A 139 3.81 5.47 -25.74
CA GLU A 139 4.83 4.95 -26.65
C GLU A 139 4.73 5.61 -28.04
N ALA A 140 3.52 5.71 -28.58
CA ALA A 140 3.28 6.40 -29.85
C ALA A 140 3.67 7.88 -29.78
N TYR A 141 3.33 8.56 -28.69
CA TYR A 141 3.63 9.97 -28.50
C TYR A 141 5.12 10.23 -28.27
N ALA A 142 5.81 9.33 -27.55
CA ALA A 142 7.25 9.39 -27.32
C ALA A 142 8.09 9.34 -28.61
N LYS A 143 7.55 8.74 -29.69
CA LYS A 143 8.19 8.70 -31.01
C LYS A 143 8.09 10.03 -31.78
N THR A 144 7.29 10.99 -31.29
CA THR A 144 7.12 12.29 -31.95
C THR A 144 8.23 13.28 -31.54
N PRO A 145 8.66 14.18 -32.45
CA PRO A 145 9.74 15.13 -32.16
C PRO A 145 9.38 16.18 -31.09
N PHE A 146 8.10 16.34 -30.77
CA PHE A 146 7.61 17.34 -29.81
C PHE A 146 7.41 16.80 -28.39
N PHE A 147 7.60 15.49 -28.17
CA PHE A 147 7.33 14.81 -26.91
C PHE A 147 7.98 15.51 -25.70
N THR A 148 9.25 15.87 -25.82
CA THR A 148 10.03 16.50 -24.74
C THR A 148 9.71 17.98 -24.50
N GLN A 149 9.04 18.64 -25.45
CA GLN A 149 8.79 20.08 -25.42
C GLN A 149 7.31 20.41 -25.12
N ASP A 150 6.40 19.49 -25.38
CA ASP A 150 4.96 19.70 -25.21
C ASP A 150 4.45 19.20 -23.86
N TYR A 151 4.88 19.88 -22.80
CA TYR A 151 4.48 19.60 -21.42
C TYR A 151 2.95 19.71 -21.18
N ASN A 152 2.29 20.57 -21.97
CA ASN A 152 0.86 20.84 -21.86
C ASN A 152 0.00 19.93 -22.74
N LEU A 153 0.61 19.01 -23.51
CA LEU A 153 -0.08 18.06 -24.38
C LEU A 153 -0.97 18.74 -25.44
N SER A 154 -0.55 19.92 -25.89
CA SER A 154 -1.25 20.74 -26.88
C SER A 154 -1.22 20.11 -28.28
N ARG A 155 -0.18 19.34 -28.59
CA ARG A 155 0.06 18.66 -29.86
C ARG A 155 -0.22 17.15 -29.77
N PHE A 156 -0.64 16.67 -28.61
CA PHE A 156 -1.04 15.29 -28.44
C PHE A 156 -2.24 14.95 -29.32
N THR A 157 -2.13 13.83 -30.03
CA THR A 157 -3.22 13.24 -30.82
C THR A 157 -3.37 11.78 -30.42
N LEU A 158 -4.63 11.33 -30.30
CA LEU A 158 -4.94 9.95 -29.93
C LEU A 158 -4.52 9.00 -31.05
N ALA A 159 -3.63 8.05 -30.75
CA ALA A 159 -3.20 7.02 -31.68
C ALA A 159 -3.99 5.72 -31.52
N HIS A 160 -4.29 5.35 -30.26
CA HIS A 160 -4.95 4.08 -29.94
C HIS A 160 -6.19 4.32 -29.08
N PRO A 161 -7.38 3.86 -29.50
CA PRO A 161 -8.58 3.94 -28.68
C PRO A 161 -8.59 2.86 -27.59
N ILE A 162 -9.47 3.01 -26.61
CA ILE A 162 -9.64 2.03 -25.54
C ILE A 162 -10.20 0.73 -26.14
N PRO A 163 -9.52 -0.42 -25.93
CA PRO A 163 -9.98 -1.70 -26.46
C PRO A 163 -11.32 -2.08 -25.82
N THR A 164 -12.16 -2.83 -26.55
CA THR A 164 -13.39 -3.39 -25.98
C THR A 164 -13.05 -4.56 -25.04
N VAL A 165 -14.00 -4.97 -24.18
CA VAL A 165 -13.79 -6.09 -23.23
C VAL A 165 -13.41 -7.39 -23.96
N SER A 166 -13.94 -7.59 -25.16
CA SER A 166 -13.72 -8.79 -25.98
C SER A 166 -12.72 -8.58 -27.11
N ASP A 167 -11.84 -7.57 -27.02
CA ASP A 167 -10.81 -7.34 -28.06
C ASP A 167 -9.79 -8.49 -28.05
N PRO A 168 -9.75 -9.34 -29.09
CA PRO A 168 -8.90 -10.53 -29.08
C PRO A 168 -7.42 -10.19 -29.19
N ARG A 169 -7.04 -8.95 -29.51
CA ARG A 169 -5.64 -8.58 -29.71
C ARG A 169 -4.89 -8.26 -28.41
N VAL A 170 -5.62 -7.98 -27.33
CA VAL A 170 -5.03 -7.49 -26.08
C VAL A 170 -4.92 -8.60 -25.02
N HIS A 171 -5.68 -9.69 -25.17
CA HIS A 171 -5.64 -10.86 -24.28
C HIS A 171 -5.60 -10.53 -22.77
N LEU A 172 -6.33 -9.48 -22.34
CA LEU A 172 -6.34 -9.00 -20.96
C LEU A 172 -6.94 -10.00 -19.95
N GLU A 173 -7.52 -11.09 -20.45
CA GLU A 173 -8.02 -12.19 -19.62
C GLU A 173 -6.87 -13.04 -19.06
N ASP A 174 -5.72 -13.06 -19.74
CA ASP A 174 -4.53 -13.74 -19.24
C ASP A 174 -3.93 -12.96 -18.07
N PHE A 175 -3.79 -13.66 -16.95
CA PHE A 175 -3.19 -13.14 -15.73
C PHE A 175 -1.75 -12.69 -15.93
N SER A 176 -0.97 -13.40 -16.75
CA SER A 176 0.42 -13.05 -17.02
C SER A 176 0.53 -11.69 -17.73
N THR A 177 -0.32 -11.46 -18.73
CA THR A 177 -0.46 -10.19 -19.45
C THR A 177 -0.88 -9.06 -18.52
N ALA A 178 -1.88 -9.28 -17.67
CA ALA A 178 -2.34 -8.27 -16.72
C ALA A 178 -1.23 -7.82 -15.74
N LYS A 179 -0.47 -8.79 -15.21
CA LYS A 179 0.68 -8.53 -14.33
C LYS A 179 1.79 -7.76 -15.07
N GLY A 180 2.16 -8.22 -16.27
CA GLY A 180 3.20 -7.58 -17.08
C GLY A 180 2.85 -6.13 -17.42
N LEU A 181 1.60 -5.89 -17.79
CA LEU A 181 1.08 -4.58 -18.15
C LEU A 181 1.09 -3.59 -16.97
N LEU A 182 0.73 -4.06 -15.77
CA LEU A 182 0.87 -3.25 -14.55
C LEU A 182 2.34 -2.89 -14.29
N LEU A 183 3.23 -3.88 -14.32
CA LEU A 183 4.65 -3.65 -14.05
C LEU A 183 5.28 -2.70 -15.08
N GLU A 184 4.94 -2.86 -16.36
CA GLU A 184 5.38 -1.97 -17.44
C GLU A 184 4.90 -0.53 -17.21
N PHE A 185 3.64 -0.35 -16.79
CA PHE A 185 3.11 0.97 -16.46
C PHE A 185 3.84 1.63 -15.29
N PHE A 186 4.20 0.87 -14.26
CA PHE A 186 5.02 1.38 -13.15
C PHE A 186 6.43 1.77 -13.62
N ARG A 187 7.06 0.98 -14.49
CA ARG A 187 8.38 1.30 -15.07
C ARG A 187 8.34 2.55 -15.95
N GLU A 188 7.33 2.67 -16.79
CA GLU A 188 7.12 3.86 -17.61
C GLU A 188 6.88 5.09 -16.74
N ALA A 189 6.02 4.98 -15.73
CA ALA A 189 5.79 6.06 -14.78
C ALA A 189 7.06 6.44 -14.00
N PHE A 190 7.90 5.49 -13.63
CA PHE A 190 9.15 5.76 -12.94
C PHE A 190 10.15 6.54 -13.83
N SER A 191 10.23 6.20 -15.12
CA SER A 191 11.19 6.78 -16.07
C SER A 191 10.73 8.10 -16.73
N ILE A 192 9.45 8.43 -16.68
CA ILE A 192 8.87 9.54 -17.47
C ILE A 192 9.49 10.91 -17.15
N ALA A 193 9.81 11.17 -15.88
CA ALA A 193 10.42 12.42 -15.46
C ALA A 193 11.79 12.64 -16.12
N GLU A 194 12.58 11.58 -16.26
CA GLU A 194 13.89 11.63 -16.92
C GLU A 194 13.72 11.80 -18.43
N LYS A 195 12.80 11.05 -19.05
CA LYS A 195 12.50 11.15 -20.48
C LYS A 195 12.05 12.56 -20.89
N LEU A 196 11.28 13.23 -20.03
CA LEU A 196 10.72 14.57 -20.28
C LEU A 196 11.52 15.71 -19.62
N ARG A 197 12.59 15.40 -18.89
CA ARG A 197 13.39 16.38 -18.10
C ARG A 197 12.53 17.21 -17.15
N LEU A 198 11.58 16.55 -16.49
CA LEU A 198 10.68 17.14 -15.50
C LEU A 198 11.22 16.91 -14.09
N PRO A 199 10.88 17.79 -13.13
CA PRO A 199 11.03 17.48 -11.72
C PRO A 199 10.29 16.16 -11.41
N PRO A 200 10.88 15.24 -10.64
CA PRO A 200 10.28 13.95 -10.36
C PRO A 200 8.92 14.06 -9.64
N GLU A 201 8.64 15.16 -8.92
CA GLU A 201 7.34 15.48 -8.33
C GLU A 201 6.22 15.67 -9.38
N GLU A 202 6.57 16.08 -10.61
CA GLU A 202 5.62 16.31 -11.70
C GLU A 202 5.25 15.03 -12.46
N THR A 203 5.81 13.87 -12.07
CA THR A 203 5.51 12.55 -12.65
C THR A 203 4.01 12.25 -12.66
N LEU A 204 3.38 12.20 -11.48
CA LEU A 204 1.94 11.91 -11.37
C LEU A 204 1.05 13.01 -11.94
N PRO A 205 1.31 14.32 -11.70
CA PRO A 205 0.57 15.39 -12.36
C PRO A 205 0.59 15.31 -13.88
N TYR A 206 1.75 15.07 -14.49
CA TYR A 206 1.88 14.93 -15.94
C TYR A 206 1.09 13.73 -16.46
N LEU A 207 1.31 12.54 -15.88
CA LEU A 207 0.60 11.33 -16.30
C LEU A 207 -0.92 11.46 -16.14
N ARG A 208 -1.40 12.15 -15.08
CA ARG A 208 -2.83 12.39 -14.87
C ARG A 208 -3.41 13.30 -15.95
N ARG A 209 -2.70 14.37 -16.35
CA ARG A 209 -3.09 15.21 -17.49
C ARG A 209 -3.11 14.43 -18.79
N PHE A 210 -2.08 13.60 -19.02
CA PHE A 210 -2.00 12.72 -20.18
C PHE A 210 -3.18 11.77 -20.28
N ALA A 211 -3.51 11.09 -19.19
CA ALA A 211 -4.62 10.16 -19.17
C ALA A 211 -5.98 10.84 -19.36
N ARG A 212 -6.18 12.03 -18.77
CA ARG A 212 -7.39 12.83 -19.04
C ARG A 212 -7.48 13.24 -20.49
N ARG A 213 -6.36 13.67 -21.10
CA ARG A 213 -6.31 14.05 -22.51
C ARG A 213 -6.66 12.86 -23.42
N VAL A 214 -6.20 11.65 -23.10
CA VAL A 214 -6.59 10.41 -23.80
C VAL A 214 -8.10 10.18 -23.70
N LEU A 215 -8.70 10.29 -22.51
CA LEU A 215 -10.14 10.08 -22.30
C LEU A 215 -11.04 11.16 -22.93
N GLU A 216 -10.53 12.38 -23.07
CA GLU A 216 -11.23 13.51 -23.68
C GLU A 216 -11.07 13.57 -25.21
N SER A 217 -10.16 12.77 -25.78
CA SER A 217 -9.91 12.77 -27.22
C SER A 217 -11.07 12.15 -28.00
N GLU A 218 -11.41 12.74 -29.14
CA GLU A 218 -12.37 12.16 -30.06
C GLU A 218 -11.92 10.77 -30.51
N GLY A 219 -12.85 9.80 -30.49
CA GLY A 219 -12.56 8.41 -30.84
C GLY A 219 -11.92 7.57 -29.73
N ALA A 220 -11.73 8.10 -28.51
CA ALA A 220 -11.21 7.33 -27.37
C ALA A 220 -12.05 6.07 -27.06
N PHE A 221 -13.37 6.18 -27.20
CA PHE A 221 -14.30 5.07 -27.03
C PHE A 221 -14.72 4.56 -28.41
N ARG A 222 -14.40 3.30 -28.74
CA ARG A 222 -14.85 2.67 -29.99
C ARG A 222 -16.36 2.44 -29.92
N VAL A 223 -17.11 3.22 -30.71
CA VAL A 223 -18.52 2.98 -30.96
C VAL A 223 -18.67 2.45 -32.39
N PRO A 224 -19.17 1.21 -32.59
CA PRO A 224 -19.45 0.74 -33.94
C PRO A 224 -20.67 1.49 -34.49
N SER A 225 -20.46 2.47 -35.37
CA SER A 225 -21.54 3.03 -36.16
C SER A 225 -21.87 2.09 -37.31
N ARG A 226 -23.11 1.60 -37.36
CA ARG A 226 -23.65 0.89 -38.53
C ARG A 226 -24.68 1.78 -39.20
N GLY A 227 -24.30 2.41 -40.29
CA GLY A 227 -25.22 3.16 -41.15
C GLY A 227 -24.76 4.58 -41.52
N PRO A 228 -25.54 5.27 -42.37
CA PRO A 228 -25.30 6.66 -42.75
C PRO A 228 -25.43 7.60 -41.55
N SER A 229 -24.57 8.62 -41.46
CA SER A 229 -24.61 9.63 -40.40
C SER A 229 -25.91 10.44 -40.46
N VAL A 230 -26.33 11.00 -39.32
CA VAL A 230 -27.49 11.90 -39.26
C VAL A 230 -27.32 13.09 -40.21
N GLU A 231 -26.10 13.62 -40.36
CA GLU A 231 -25.81 14.67 -41.33
C GLU A 231 -26.01 14.21 -42.78
N SER A 232 -25.52 13.02 -43.15
CA SER A 232 -25.72 12.48 -44.50
C SER A 232 -27.20 12.22 -44.80
N LEU A 233 -27.98 11.76 -43.82
CA LEU A 233 -29.42 11.57 -43.94
C LEU A 233 -30.18 12.90 -44.03
N ARG A 234 -29.72 13.94 -43.32
CA ARG A 234 -30.26 15.31 -43.45
C ARG A 234 -30.01 15.89 -44.83
N SER A 235 -28.79 15.77 -45.35
CA SER A 235 -28.46 16.23 -46.70
C SER A 235 -29.28 15.47 -47.76
N ALA A 236 -29.43 14.15 -47.62
CA ALA A 236 -30.26 13.35 -48.51
C ALA A 236 -31.75 13.75 -48.45
N LEU A 237 -32.27 14.09 -47.27
CA LEU A 237 -33.63 14.58 -47.10
C LEU A 237 -33.84 15.95 -47.76
N GLU A 238 -32.89 16.88 -47.60
CA GLU A 238 -32.95 18.19 -48.24
C GLU A 238 -32.90 18.10 -49.76
N GLU A 239 -32.05 17.22 -50.29
CA GLU A 239 -31.92 16.98 -51.72
C GLU A 239 -33.18 16.30 -52.29
N ALA A 240 -33.75 15.33 -51.57
CA ALA A 240 -35.04 14.71 -51.91
C ALA A 240 -36.20 15.73 -51.99
N ARG A 241 -36.23 16.70 -51.07
CA ARG A 241 -37.22 17.79 -51.07
C ARG A 241 -37.00 18.77 -52.23
N ARG A 242 -35.75 19.07 -52.59
CA ARG A 242 -35.45 19.95 -53.75
C ARG A 242 -35.79 19.28 -55.09
N GLN A 243 -35.60 17.97 -55.20
CA GLN A 243 -35.88 17.21 -56.43
C GLN A 243 -37.36 16.83 -56.60
N GLY A 244 -38.21 17.09 -55.60
CA GLY A 244 -39.65 16.81 -55.68
C GLY A 244 -39.97 15.31 -55.66
N LEU A 245 -39.21 14.52 -54.91
CA LEU A 245 -39.44 13.07 -54.75
C LEU A 245 -40.81 12.76 -54.14
N GLY A 246 -41.25 11.51 -54.31
CA GLY A 246 -42.59 11.09 -53.90
C GLY A 246 -42.80 11.21 -52.38
N PRO A 247 -44.03 11.51 -51.93
CA PRO A 247 -44.32 11.70 -50.49
C PRO A 247 -44.02 10.45 -49.64
N GLN A 248 -44.01 9.26 -50.24
CA GLN A 248 -43.62 8.02 -49.56
C GLN A 248 -42.10 7.94 -49.34
N GLU A 249 -41.29 8.35 -50.31
CA GLU A 249 -39.83 8.31 -50.22
C GLU A 249 -39.33 9.31 -49.16
N ILE A 250 -39.91 10.51 -49.12
CA ILE A 250 -39.63 11.51 -48.09
C ILE A 250 -39.94 10.95 -46.70
N ARG A 251 -41.11 10.32 -46.50
CA ARG A 251 -41.46 9.70 -45.20
C ARG A 251 -40.47 8.61 -44.78
N THR A 252 -40.03 7.74 -45.70
CA THR A 252 -39.03 6.71 -45.37
C THR A 252 -37.68 7.28 -44.96
N LEU A 253 -37.25 8.40 -45.55
CA LEU A 253 -36.04 9.11 -45.16
C LEU A 253 -36.20 9.81 -43.81
N GLU A 254 -37.36 10.37 -43.51
CA GLU A 254 -37.68 10.95 -42.19
C GLU A 254 -37.67 9.90 -41.08
N GLU A 255 -38.27 8.73 -41.32
CA GLU A 255 -38.24 7.60 -40.38
C GLU A 255 -36.81 7.09 -40.14
N ARG A 256 -36.00 6.95 -41.20
CA ARG A 256 -34.57 6.57 -41.08
C ARG A 256 -33.76 7.62 -40.33
N LEU A 257 -34.03 8.90 -40.55
CA LEU A 257 -33.38 10.01 -39.83
C LEU A 257 -33.74 9.99 -38.34
N GLN A 258 -35.01 9.77 -38.00
CA GLN A 258 -35.45 9.65 -36.61
C GLN A 258 -34.83 8.44 -35.92
N ALA A 259 -34.77 7.28 -36.59
CA ALA A 259 -34.12 6.08 -36.07
C ALA A 259 -32.61 6.30 -35.85
N ALA A 260 -31.92 6.90 -36.82
CA ALA A 260 -30.49 7.22 -36.70
C ALA A 260 -30.21 8.22 -35.56
N ALA A 261 -31.04 9.25 -35.41
CA ALA A 261 -30.91 10.22 -34.32
C ALA A 261 -31.27 9.65 -32.94
N ALA A 262 -32.15 8.64 -32.86
CA ALA A 262 -32.42 7.93 -31.62
C ALA A 262 -31.23 7.02 -31.23
N GLU A 263 -30.65 6.31 -32.20
CA GLU A 263 -29.47 5.48 -31.96
C GLU A 263 -28.25 6.33 -31.59
N GLU A 264 -28.00 7.46 -32.27
CA GLU A 264 -26.90 8.38 -31.91
C GLU A 264 -27.03 8.90 -30.46
N ARG A 265 -28.25 9.26 -30.03
CA ARG A 265 -28.51 9.65 -28.64
C ARG A 265 -28.23 8.51 -27.65
N ARG A 266 -28.63 7.29 -27.98
CA ARG A 266 -28.36 6.11 -27.16
C ARG A 266 -26.85 5.84 -27.06
N LEU A 267 -26.14 5.93 -28.18
CA LEU A 267 -24.69 5.74 -28.23
C LEU A 267 -23.95 6.82 -27.44
N ALA A 268 -24.39 8.09 -27.53
CA ALA A 268 -23.83 9.18 -26.73
C ALA A 268 -23.98 8.93 -25.23
N LEU A 269 -25.12 8.41 -24.77
CA LEU A 269 -25.32 8.02 -23.37
C LEU A 269 -24.35 6.90 -22.94
N VAL A 270 -24.16 5.88 -23.78
CA VAL A 270 -23.19 4.80 -23.50
C VAL A 270 -21.76 5.33 -23.43
N VAL A 271 -21.38 6.27 -24.30
CA VAL A 271 -20.05 6.89 -24.28
C VAL A 271 -19.85 7.70 -22.99
N GLU A 272 -20.87 8.43 -22.53
CA GLU A 272 -20.79 9.17 -21.27
C GLU A 272 -20.72 8.23 -20.04
N GLU A 273 -21.49 7.12 -20.04
CA GLU A 273 -21.36 6.07 -19.02
C GLU A 273 -19.96 5.44 -19.02
N ASP A 274 -19.42 5.12 -20.20
CA ASP A 274 -18.06 4.61 -20.34
C ASP A 274 -17.05 5.63 -19.82
N ARG A 275 -17.19 6.91 -20.19
CA ARG A 275 -16.31 7.99 -19.75
C ARG A 275 -16.29 8.13 -18.23
N THR A 276 -17.46 8.17 -17.59
CA THR A 276 -17.55 8.26 -16.12
C THR A 276 -16.89 7.05 -15.44
N ARG A 277 -17.10 5.85 -15.97
CA ARG A 277 -16.48 4.62 -15.48
C ARG A 277 -14.96 4.62 -15.65
N PHE A 278 -14.44 5.07 -16.79
CA PHE A 278 -13.00 5.15 -17.04
C PHE A 278 -12.33 6.27 -16.25
N LEU A 279 -13.03 7.37 -15.94
CA LEU A 279 -12.56 8.37 -14.98
C LEU A 279 -12.45 7.78 -13.56
N ALA A 280 -13.40 6.94 -13.14
CA ALA A 280 -13.29 6.24 -11.87
C ALA A 280 -12.13 5.22 -11.86
N ALA A 281 -11.93 4.49 -12.97
CA ALA A 281 -10.78 3.59 -13.13
C ALA A 281 -9.45 4.36 -13.09
N LEU A 282 -9.41 5.55 -13.72
CA LEU A 282 -8.25 6.45 -13.69
C LEU A 282 -7.85 6.80 -12.25
N GLU A 283 -8.79 7.25 -11.42
CA GLU A 283 -8.47 7.61 -10.04
C GLU A 283 -7.97 6.41 -9.22
N ARG A 284 -8.51 5.19 -9.46
CA ARG A 284 -8.01 3.96 -8.82
C ARG A 284 -6.58 3.60 -9.25
N VAL A 285 -6.29 3.70 -10.55
CA VAL A 285 -4.94 3.45 -11.09
C VAL A 285 -3.93 4.45 -10.55
N PHE A 286 -4.29 5.74 -10.45
CA PHE A 286 -3.39 6.75 -9.91
C PHE A 286 -3.22 6.66 -8.40
N ALA A 287 -4.23 6.18 -7.66
CA ALA A 287 -4.06 5.83 -6.25
C ALA A 287 -3.04 4.70 -6.07
N LEU A 288 -3.06 3.68 -6.95
CA LEU A 288 -2.05 2.62 -6.96
C LEU A 288 -0.65 3.17 -7.27
N LEU A 289 -0.50 4.00 -8.32
CA LEU A 289 0.79 4.62 -8.63
C LEU A 289 1.31 5.47 -7.46
N SER A 290 0.46 6.31 -6.87
CA SER A 290 0.84 7.17 -5.73
C SER A 290 1.33 6.35 -4.55
N ARG A 291 0.65 5.23 -4.24
CA ARG A 291 0.99 4.34 -3.12
C ARG A 291 2.34 3.64 -3.30
N TYR A 292 2.65 3.18 -4.51
CA TYR A 292 3.77 2.29 -4.74
C TYR A 292 4.99 2.95 -5.38
N LEU A 293 4.84 4.07 -6.11
CA LEU A 293 5.98 4.82 -6.63
C LEU A 293 6.74 5.50 -5.49
N PRO A 294 8.07 5.40 -5.46
CA PRO A 294 8.85 5.98 -4.39
C PRO A 294 8.86 7.51 -4.46
N SER A 295 8.96 8.15 -3.30
CA SER A 295 9.19 9.59 -3.18
C SER A 295 10.48 10.00 -3.93
N PRO A 296 10.48 11.13 -4.66
CA PRO A 296 9.43 12.16 -4.77
C PRO A 296 8.41 11.95 -5.91
N ARG A 297 8.47 10.81 -6.63
CA ARG A 297 7.54 10.51 -7.74
C ARG A 297 6.15 10.11 -7.27
N GLY A 298 6.06 9.58 -6.05
CA GLY A 298 4.82 9.23 -5.35
C GLY A 298 4.97 9.40 -3.85
N GLU A 299 4.14 8.67 -3.09
CA GLU A 299 4.11 8.64 -1.63
C GLU A 299 4.73 7.35 -1.05
N GLY A 300 5.18 6.44 -1.91
CA GLY A 300 5.84 5.21 -1.50
C GLY A 300 7.22 5.48 -0.89
N ASN A 301 7.62 4.60 0.03
CA ASN A 301 8.96 4.62 0.60
C ASN A 301 9.88 3.67 -0.15
N TRP A 302 11.13 4.07 -0.33
CA TRP A 302 12.18 3.12 -0.73
C TRP A 302 12.32 2.01 0.31
N PRO A 303 12.61 0.76 -0.10
CA PRO A 303 12.88 -0.30 0.84
C PRO A 303 14.10 0.05 1.67
N GLN A 304 13.99 -0.09 2.99
CA GLN A 304 15.12 0.16 3.89
C GLN A 304 16.15 -0.94 3.70
N MET A 305 17.34 -0.56 3.19
CA MET A 305 18.48 -1.45 3.09
C MET A 305 19.51 -1.17 4.19
N PRO A 306 20.15 -2.20 4.75
CA PRO A 306 21.32 -2.02 5.60
C PRO A 306 22.43 -1.28 4.85
N GLN A 307 22.98 -0.21 5.41
CA GLN A 307 24.10 0.50 4.77
C GLN A 307 25.43 -0.27 4.85
N LYS A 308 25.53 -1.25 5.75
CA LYS A 308 26.73 -2.05 5.96
C LYS A 308 26.68 -3.34 5.13
N ILE A 309 27.82 -3.71 4.56
CA ILE A 309 28.03 -4.86 3.69
C ILE A 309 29.05 -5.80 4.35
N LEU A 310 28.67 -7.06 4.52
CA LEU A 310 29.57 -8.12 4.96
C LEU A 310 30.60 -8.43 3.86
N GLY A 311 31.89 -8.35 4.20
CA GLY A 311 32.97 -8.58 3.23
C GLY A 311 33.20 -7.42 2.25
N SER A 312 32.73 -6.21 2.59
CA SER A 312 33.06 -4.96 1.89
C SER A 312 34.58 -4.74 1.77
N SER A 313 35.00 -4.13 0.66
CA SER A 313 36.37 -3.65 0.47
C SER A 313 36.60 -2.25 1.05
N ASP A 314 35.55 -1.45 1.21
CA ASP A 314 35.61 -0.10 1.75
C ASP A 314 35.30 -0.10 3.26
N PRO A 315 36.23 0.33 4.13
CA PRO A 315 36.03 0.37 5.58
C PRO A 315 34.77 1.14 6.01
N ARG A 316 34.28 2.10 5.19
CA ARG A 316 33.06 2.86 5.47
C ARG A 316 31.80 2.00 5.44
N TYR A 317 31.74 1.00 4.56
CA TYR A 317 30.58 0.11 4.40
C TYR A 317 30.80 -1.25 5.05
N ALA A 318 31.99 -1.59 5.52
CA ALA A 318 32.27 -2.88 6.15
C ALA A 318 31.39 -3.21 7.37
N LEU A 319 30.79 -4.40 7.34
CA LEU A 319 30.14 -5.06 8.48
C LEU A 319 31.10 -6.09 9.07
N ALA A 320 31.46 -5.95 10.35
CA ALA A 320 32.37 -6.88 11.03
C ALA A 320 31.70 -8.22 11.40
N GLN A 321 30.45 -8.19 11.86
CA GLN A 321 29.71 -9.37 12.27
C GLN A 321 28.22 -9.18 12.00
N VAL A 322 27.54 -10.27 11.64
CA VAL A 322 26.08 -10.30 11.49
C VAL A 322 25.44 -10.40 12.87
N SER A 323 24.50 -9.50 13.18
CA SER A 323 23.72 -9.57 14.42
C SER A 323 22.84 -10.82 14.43
N PRO A 324 22.69 -11.53 15.58
CA PRO A 324 21.81 -12.69 15.69
C PRO A 324 20.36 -12.41 15.28
N ASP A 325 19.88 -11.19 15.55
CA ASP A 325 18.51 -10.75 15.27
C ASP A 325 18.35 -10.14 13.86
N ALA A 326 19.43 -10.11 13.05
CA ALA A 326 19.39 -9.53 11.72
C ALA A 326 18.43 -10.32 10.82
N ARG A 327 17.46 -9.60 10.22
CA ARG A 327 16.55 -10.13 9.19
C ARG A 327 16.90 -9.65 7.78
N MET A 328 17.87 -8.75 7.66
CA MET A 328 18.32 -8.19 6.39
C MET A 328 19.84 -8.12 6.40
N LEU A 329 20.47 -8.45 5.27
CA LEU A 329 21.92 -8.42 5.13
C LEU A 329 22.32 -8.07 3.70
N ASN A 330 23.32 -7.20 3.58
CA ASN A 330 24.06 -7.00 2.33
C ASN A 330 25.41 -7.69 2.47
N LEU A 331 25.82 -8.43 1.45
CA LEU A 331 27.11 -9.11 1.45
C LEU A 331 27.77 -9.08 0.07
N ARG A 332 29.10 -9.03 0.07
CA ARG A 332 29.89 -9.29 -1.13
C ARG A 332 30.02 -10.81 -1.31
N LEU A 333 29.76 -11.28 -2.53
CA LEU A 333 29.78 -12.69 -2.88
C LEU A 333 31.20 -13.25 -2.75
N MET A 334 31.36 -14.12 -1.76
CA MET A 334 32.54 -14.94 -1.53
C MET A 334 32.10 -16.19 -0.75
N PRO A 335 32.84 -17.31 -0.81
CA PRO A 335 32.53 -18.48 -0.01
C PRO A 335 32.53 -18.13 1.49
N LEU A 336 31.36 -18.16 2.14
CA LEU A 336 31.22 -17.76 3.54
C LEU A 336 30.00 -18.42 4.20
N ARG A 337 30.03 -18.56 5.53
CA ARG A 337 28.91 -19.06 6.35
C ARG A 337 28.53 -18.04 7.40
N PHE A 338 27.24 -17.85 7.60
CA PHE A 338 26.71 -16.88 8.55
C PHE A 338 25.30 -17.28 8.99
N THR A 339 24.84 -16.69 10.09
CA THR A 339 23.48 -16.87 10.60
C THR A 339 22.64 -15.63 10.29
N LEU A 340 21.44 -15.82 9.75
CA LEU A 340 20.47 -14.75 9.50
C LEU A 340 19.11 -15.20 10.04
N GLY A 341 18.54 -14.46 11.00
CA GLY A 341 17.25 -14.79 11.61
C GLY A 341 17.14 -16.23 12.13
N GLY A 342 18.22 -16.78 12.69
CA GLY A 342 18.29 -18.16 13.19
C GLY A 342 18.63 -19.23 12.13
N TYR A 343 18.66 -18.88 10.85
CA TYR A 343 19.03 -19.80 9.77
C TYR A 343 20.52 -19.75 9.47
N GLU A 344 21.15 -20.92 9.36
CA GLU A 344 22.51 -21.05 8.83
C GLU A 344 22.48 -20.95 7.30
N ILE A 345 23.11 -19.91 6.76
CA ILE A 345 23.24 -19.67 5.33
C ILE A 345 24.70 -19.87 4.93
N ALA A 346 24.92 -20.65 3.88
CA ALA A 346 26.23 -20.84 3.28
C ALA A 346 26.23 -20.34 1.82
N ILE A 347 27.18 -19.46 1.49
CA ILE A 347 27.48 -19.09 0.11
C ILE A 347 28.58 -20.03 -0.39
N THR A 348 28.34 -20.70 -1.50
CA THR A 348 29.29 -21.58 -2.18
C THR A 348 29.69 -20.97 -3.52
N GLN A 349 30.86 -21.35 -4.03
CA GLN A 349 31.34 -20.91 -5.34
C GLN A 349 31.87 -22.10 -6.12
N ALA A 350 31.34 -22.30 -7.32
CA ALA A 350 31.81 -23.27 -8.29
C ALA A 350 32.22 -22.54 -9.57
N GLY A 351 33.53 -22.28 -9.72
CA GLY A 351 34.05 -21.44 -10.79
C GLY A 351 33.55 -19.99 -10.70
N ARG A 352 32.77 -19.54 -11.69
CA ARG A 352 32.14 -18.19 -11.71
C ARG A 352 30.71 -18.17 -11.17
N VAL A 353 30.17 -19.33 -10.80
CA VAL A 353 28.80 -19.48 -10.34
C VAL A 353 28.80 -19.48 -8.82
N PHE A 354 27.93 -18.67 -8.22
CA PHE A 354 27.69 -18.66 -6.79
C PHE A 354 26.41 -19.43 -6.47
N GLY A 355 26.43 -20.18 -5.37
CA GLY A 355 25.29 -20.88 -4.82
C GLY A 355 24.97 -20.39 -3.42
N LEU A 356 23.70 -20.52 -3.02
CA LEU A 356 23.22 -20.30 -1.67
C LEU A 356 22.63 -21.61 -1.14
N ALA A 357 23.10 -22.05 0.02
CA ALA A 357 22.57 -23.20 0.74
C ALA A 357 21.96 -22.75 2.07
N VAL A 358 20.71 -23.14 2.33
CA VAL A 358 19.98 -22.84 3.56
C VAL A 358 18.88 -23.89 3.77
N ASP A 359 18.70 -24.36 5.01
CA ASP A 359 17.65 -25.32 5.38
C ASP A 359 17.59 -26.56 4.46
N GLY A 360 18.76 -27.10 4.09
CA GLY A 360 18.89 -28.25 3.18
C GLY A 360 18.55 -27.99 1.71
N GLN A 361 18.22 -26.74 1.34
CA GLN A 361 17.96 -26.32 -0.03
C GLN A 361 19.20 -25.64 -0.61
N GLU A 362 19.55 -25.95 -1.86
CA GLU A 362 20.61 -25.28 -2.61
C GLU A 362 20.04 -24.56 -3.82
N ARG A 363 20.49 -23.32 -4.05
CA ARG A 363 20.06 -22.48 -5.17
C ARG A 363 21.22 -21.75 -5.83
N THR A 364 21.24 -21.77 -7.15
CA THR A 364 22.16 -20.95 -7.94
C THR A 364 21.77 -19.46 -7.91
N LEU A 365 22.75 -18.58 -7.68
CA LEU A 365 22.58 -17.13 -7.64
C LEU A 365 22.86 -16.53 -9.02
N GLU A 366 21.83 -16.37 -9.84
CA GLU A 366 21.91 -15.73 -11.15
C GLU A 366 22.03 -14.20 -11.03
N GLU A 367 22.79 -13.57 -11.92
CA GLU A 367 22.96 -12.11 -11.90
C GLU A 367 21.70 -11.39 -12.43
N GLY A 368 21.26 -10.34 -11.72
CA GLY A 368 20.09 -9.55 -12.11
C GLY A 368 18.74 -10.24 -11.84
N ALA A 369 18.75 -11.48 -11.34
CA ALA A 369 17.56 -12.21 -10.98
C ALA A 369 17.27 -12.05 -9.48
N ALA A 370 16.03 -11.68 -9.16
CA ALA A 370 15.50 -11.80 -7.81
C ALA A 370 15.03 -13.22 -7.56
N PHE A 371 15.09 -13.65 -6.32
CA PHE A 371 14.55 -14.93 -5.90
C PHE A 371 13.82 -14.87 -4.57
N SER A 372 12.90 -15.81 -4.42
CA SER A 372 12.31 -16.18 -3.14
C SER A 372 12.53 -17.67 -2.89
N LEU A 373 12.88 -18.02 -1.67
CA LEU A 373 13.06 -19.39 -1.22
C LEU A 373 12.19 -19.61 0.04
N PRO A 374 11.22 -20.53 0.00
CA PRO A 374 10.41 -20.83 1.18
C PRO A 374 11.24 -21.61 2.18
N LEU A 375 11.28 -21.11 3.42
CA LEU A 375 11.87 -21.78 4.59
C LEU A 375 10.74 -22.31 5.49
N SER A 376 11.12 -22.94 6.61
CA SER A 376 10.18 -23.56 7.54
C SER A 376 9.20 -22.56 8.18
N ASP A 377 9.63 -21.37 8.60
CA ASP A 377 8.76 -20.32 9.18
C ASP A 377 8.86 -18.95 8.49
N ALA A 378 9.76 -18.84 7.51
CA ALA A 378 10.07 -17.60 6.80
C ALA A 378 10.15 -17.81 5.28
N GLU A 379 10.22 -16.70 4.55
CA GLU A 379 10.55 -16.65 3.13
C GLU A 379 11.83 -15.83 2.99
N LEU A 380 12.87 -16.44 2.42
CA LEU A 380 14.14 -15.78 2.14
C LEU A 380 14.06 -15.16 0.75
N HIS A 381 14.14 -13.84 0.69
CA HIS A 381 14.25 -13.08 -0.54
C HIS A 381 15.69 -12.69 -0.78
N GLY A 382 16.13 -12.77 -2.03
CA GLY A 382 17.44 -12.28 -2.40
C GLY A 382 17.49 -11.68 -3.79
N VAL A 383 18.39 -10.72 -3.95
CA VAL A 383 18.67 -10.07 -5.23
C VAL A 383 20.17 -9.93 -5.39
N ARG A 384 20.69 -10.43 -6.51
CA ARG A 384 22.10 -10.31 -6.88
C ARG A 384 22.30 -9.17 -7.87
N TYR A 385 23.26 -8.30 -7.57
CA TYR A 385 23.77 -7.30 -8.50
C TYR A 385 25.30 -7.39 -8.52
N GLN A 386 25.87 -7.73 -9.68
CA GLN A 386 27.32 -7.98 -9.83
C GLN A 386 27.82 -9.01 -8.78
N ASP A 387 28.85 -8.64 -8.02
CA ASP A 387 29.45 -9.44 -6.95
C ASP A 387 28.81 -9.18 -5.58
N TYR A 388 27.59 -8.65 -5.53
CA TYR A 388 26.90 -8.34 -4.28
C TYR A 388 25.52 -8.99 -4.23
N LEU A 389 25.12 -9.37 -3.02
CA LEU A 389 23.85 -10.02 -2.74
C LEU A 389 23.16 -9.31 -1.58
N HIS A 390 21.91 -8.95 -1.81
CA HIS A 390 20.99 -8.61 -0.73
C HIS A 390 20.20 -9.85 -0.32
N LEU A 391 20.04 -10.04 0.98
CA LEU A 391 19.15 -11.04 1.57
C LEU A 391 18.20 -10.39 2.57
N ARG A 392 16.94 -10.83 2.53
CA ARG A 392 15.89 -10.40 3.46
C ARG A 392 14.99 -11.57 3.82
N LEU A 393 14.84 -11.79 5.12
CA LEU A 393 13.89 -12.73 5.68
C LEU A 393 12.58 -12.02 5.98
N GLU A 394 11.51 -12.50 5.39
CA GLU A 394 10.14 -12.09 5.72
C GLU A 394 9.38 -13.27 6.32
N PRO A 395 8.53 -13.07 7.34
CA PRO A 395 7.65 -14.14 7.80
C PRO A 395 6.69 -14.54 6.68
N ARG A 396 6.41 -15.84 6.53
CA ARG A 396 5.42 -16.30 5.53
C ARG A 396 4.04 -15.78 5.89
N GLN A 397 3.20 -15.48 4.89
CA GLN A 397 1.84 -14.97 5.16
C GLN A 397 1.00 -15.93 6.01
N ALA A 398 1.07 -17.22 5.71
CA ALA A 398 0.42 -18.24 6.53
C ALA A 398 0.98 -18.26 7.96
N ALA A 399 2.28 -18.03 8.13
CA ALA A 399 2.92 -17.95 9.43
C ALA A 399 2.49 -16.71 10.22
N THR A 400 2.37 -15.55 9.58
CA THR A 400 1.83 -14.32 10.18
C THR A 400 0.39 -14.52 10.65
N LEU A 401 -0.49 -15.02 9.77
CA LEU A 401 -1.89 -15.29 10.10
C LEU A 401 -2.02 -16.34 11.22
N SER A 402 -1.26 -17.43 11.16
CA SER A 402 -1.25 -18.46 12.21
C SER A 402 -0.74 -17.92 13.54
N SER A 403 0.28 -17.07 13.55
CA SER A 403 0.79 -16.43 14.77
C SER A 403 -0.24 -15.49 15.39
N LEU A 404 -0.94 -14.70 14.57
CA LEU A 404 -2.04 -13.83 15.01
C LEU A 404 -3.23 -14.63 15.54
N LEU A 405 -3.56 -15.78 14.92
CA LEU A 405 -4.60 -16.67 15.44
C LEU A 405 -4.22 -17.30 16.78
N ALA A 406 -2.96 -17.68 16.97
CA ALA A 406 -2.46 -18.21 18.24
C ALA A 406 -2.51 -17.13 19.35
N GLU A 407 -2.10 -15.90 19.04
CA GLU A 407 -2.25 -14.75 19.94
C GLU A 407 -3.73 -14.48 20.28
N GLY A 408 -4.58 -14.48 19.26
CA GLY A 408 -6.01 -14.24 19.40
C GLY A 408 -6.72 -15.31 20.23
N ARG A 409 -6.18 -16.53 20.28
CA ARG A 409 -6.72 -17.60 21.14
C ARG A 409 -6.63 -17.25 22.61
N ILE A 410 -5.48 -16.76 23.08
CA ILE A 410 -5.35 -16.29 24.46
C ILE A 410 -6.22 -15.05 24.70
N LEU A 411 -6.25 -14.12 23.74
CA LEU A 411 -7.09 -12.93 23.86
C LEU A 411 -8.58 -13.28 24.02
N ALA A 412 -9.07 -14.34 23.35
CA ALA A 412 -10.43 -14.82 23.54
C ALA A 412 -10.72 -15.21 24.99
N HIS A 413 -9.79 -15.90 25.66
CA HIS A 413 -9.92 -16.19 27.10
C HIS A 413 -9.88 -14.93 27.96
N MET A 414 -8.97 -14.00 27.67
CA MET A 414 -8.85 -12.75 28.43
C MET A 414 -10.09 -11.86 28.33
N LEU A 415 -10.75 -11.85 27.18
CA LEU A 415 -11.96 -11.05 26.94
C LEU A 415 -13.24 -11.75 27.38
N TRP A 416 -13.15 -12.98 27.90
CA TRP A 416 -14.30 -13.72 28.39
C TRP A 416 -14.83 -13.10 29.69
N PRO A 417 -16.11 -12.66 29.74
CA PRO A 417 -16.63 -11.89 30.86
C PRO A 417 -16.94 -12.71 32.13
N GLU A 418 -16.89 -14.04 32.02
CA GLU A 418 -17.19 -14.96 33.13
C GLU A 418 -16.34 -14.69 34.36
N ASN A 419 -16.97 -14.87 35.53
CA ASN A 419 -16.39 -14.62 36.84
C ASN A 419 -15.62 -13.28 36.89
N HIS A 420 -16.24 -12.22 36.36
CA HIS A 420 -15.68 -10.87 36.32
C HIS A 420 -14.33 -10.81 35.61
N TYR A 421 -14.26 -11.34 34.38
CA TYR A 421 -13.02 -11.40 33.58
C TYR A 421 -11.87 -12.10 34.31
N ALA A 422 -12.12 -13.29 34.84
CA ALA A 422 -11.17 -14.03 35.68
C ALA A 422 -9.79 -14.21 35.01
N TYR A 423 -9.74 -14.60 33.73
CA TYR A 423 -8.49 -14.76 32.98
C TYR A 423 -7.67 -13.46 32.89
N LEU A 424 -8.31 -12.32 32.62
CA LEU A 424 -7.64 -11.03 32.56
C LEU A 424 -7.13 -10.58 33.93
N ARG A 425 -7.95 -10.74 34.99
CA ARG A 425 -7.53 -10.43 36.37
C ARG A 425 -6.34 -11.27 36.79
N LEU A 426 -6.40 -12.57 36.52
CA LEU A 426 -5.33 -13.52 36.80
C LEU A 426 -4.04 -13.15 36.06
N LEU A 427 -4.11 -12.88 34.76
CA LEU A 427 -2.93 -12.49 33.97
C LEU A 427 -2.29 -11.20 34.49
N ARG A 428 -3.10 -10.21 34.89
CA ARG A 428 -2.61 -8.95 35.46
C ARG A 428 -1.92 -9.15 36.81
N ALA A 429 -2.52 -9.96 37.69
CA ALA A 429 -1.95 -10.28 38.99
C ALA A 429 -0.65 -11.07 38.85
N PHE A 430 -0.62 -12.04 37.92
CA PHE A 430 0.57 -12.81 37.56
C PHE A 430 1.67 -11.91 37.03
N SER A 431 1.34 -11.04 36.08
CA SER A 431 2.27 -10.03 35.59
C SER A 431 2.87 -9.23 36.75
N ALA A 432 2.04 -8.66 37.63
CA ALA A 432 2.50 -7.90 38.80
C ALA A 432 3.41 -8.74 39.71
N ARG A 433 3.12 -10.03 39.88
CA ARG A 433 3.88 -10.95 40.73
C ARG A 433 5.27 -11.27 40.17
N CYS A 434 5.42 -11.34 38.85
CA CYS A 434 6.72 -11.45 38.20
C CYS A 434 7.60 -10.20 38.42
N LYS A 435 7.01 -9.03 38.73
CA LYS A 435 7.74 -7.81 39.05
C LYS A 435 8.20 -7.75 40.52
N GLY A 436 7.49 -8.41 41.43
CA GLY A 436 7.78 -8.39 42.86
C GLY A 436 6.57 -8.76 43.72
N PRO A 437 6.60 -8.51 45.05
CA PRO A 437 5.49 -8.77 45.96
C PRO A 437 4.21 -8.00 45.57
N VAL A 438 3.05 -8.65 45.69
CA VAL A 438 1.76 -8.12 45.20
C VAL A 438 0.71 -8.09 46.29
N HIS A 439 -0.10 -7.03 46.30
CA HIS A 439 -1.33 -6.95 47.09
C HIS A 439 -2.50 -7.48 46.24
N TYR A 440 -2.90 -8.74 46.49
CA TYR A 440 -3.93 -9.44 45.69
C TYR A 440 -5.32 -8.80 45.75
N GLY A 441 -5.59 -7.95 46.76
CA GLY A 441 -6.83 -7.18 46.86
C GLY A 441 -7.13 -6.30 45.64
N HIS A 442 -6.10 -5.83 44.92
CA HIS A 442 -6.26 -5.02 43.72
C HIS A 442 -6.76 -5.79 42.48
N PHE A 443 -6.86 -7.13 42.57
CA PHE A 443 -7.27 -8.01 41.47
C PHE A 443 -8.53 -8.83 41.80
N GLN A 444 -9.27 -8.41 42.83
CA GLN A 444 -10.56 -8.99 43.21
C GLN A 444 -11.68 -8.62 42.19
N PRO A 445 -12.84 -9.30 42.21
CA PRO A 445 -13.93 -9.07 41.26
C PRO A 445 -14.32 -7.60 41.08
N ASP A 446 -14.31 -6.81 42.16
CA ASP A 446 -14.65 -5.37 42.12
C ASP A 446 -13.75 -4.56 41.18
N SER A 447 -12.50 -5.00 40.99
CA SER A 447 -11.54 -4.35 40.08
C SER A 447 -11.90 -4.50 38.60
N ALA A 448 -12.77 -5.46 38.25
CA ALA A 448 -13.17 -5.76 36.88
C ALA A 448 -14.39 -4.98 36.39
N SER A 449 -15.07 -4.22 37.26
CA SER A 449 -16.14 -3.27 36.88
C SER A 449 -15.71 -2.38 35.71
N LYS A 450 -14.48 -1.86 35.76
CA LYS A 450 -13.87 -1.02 34.72
C LYS A 450 -13.70 -1.70 33.37
N TYR A 451 -13.62 -3.03 33.32
CA TYR A 451 -13.51 -3.75 32.05
C TYR A 451 -14.86 -3.86 31.34
N ALA A 452 -15.94 -4.08 32.10
CA ALA A 452 -17.29 -4.15 31.57
C ALA A 452 -17.77 -2.80 30.99
N GLU A 453 -17.30 -1.69 31.57
CA GLU A 453 -17.61 -0.33 31.11
C GLU A 453 -16.75 0.13 29.90
N ALA A 454 -15.62 -0.54 29.64
CA ALA A 454 -14.72 -0.15 28.58
C ALA A 454 -15.29 -0.55 27.19
N PRO A 455 -15.11 0.30 26.15
CA PRO A 455 -15.36 -0.12 24.77
C PRO A 455 -14.57 -1.38 24.44
N VAL A 456 -15.21 -2.35 23.77
CA VAL A 456 -14.63 -3.69 23.52
C VAL A 456 -13.28 -3.61 22.78
N ASP A 457 -13.13 -2.67 21.86
CA ASP A 457 -11.87 -2.45 21.13
C ASP A 457 -10.74 -1.98 22.09
N ASN A 458 -11.05 -1.06 23.01
CA ASN A 458 -10.09 -0.59 24.00
C ASN A 458 -9.72 -1.70 24.99
N LEU A 459 -10.68 -2.56 25.35
CA LEU A 459 -10.42 -3.71 26.24
C LEU A 459 -9.51 -4.75 25.55
N GLN A 460 -9.73 -5.01 24.26
CA GLN A 460 -8.85 -5.88 23.47
C GLN A 460 -7.43 -5.32 23.37
N ASP A 461 -7.27 -4.04 23.06
CA ASP A 461 -5.94 -3.40 22.99
C ASP A 461 -5.22 -3.43 24.34
N PHE A 462 -5.96 -3.23 25.43
CA PHE A 462 -5.44 -3.34 26.78
C PHE A 462 -4.99 -4.77 27.12
N ALA A 463 -5.80 -5.78 26.78
CA ALA A 463 -5.47 -7.19 26.95
C ALA A 463 -4.21 -7.58 26.15
N ARG A 464 -4.14 -7.17 24.88
CA ARG A 464 -3.01 -7.43 23.97
C ARG A 464 -1.70 -6.87 24.50
N LYS A 465 -1.68 -5.61 24.93
CA LYS A 465 -0.52 -4.99 25.59
C LYS A 465 -0.12 -5.73 26.87
N GLY A 466 -1.10 -6.18 27.65
CA GLY A 466 -0.85 -7.00 28.84
C GLY A 466 -0.15 -8.31 28.52
N LEU A 467 -0.56 -8.97 27.43
CA LEU A 467 0.00 -10.23 26.96
C LEU A 467 1.45 -10.06 26.46
N GLU A 468 1.77 -9.00 25.72
CA GLU A 468 3.15 -8.66 25.32
C GLU A 468 4.08 -8.46 26.52
N VAL A 469 3.60 -7.76 27.56
CA VAL A 469 4.36 -7.55 28.80
C VAL A 469 4.60 -8.87 29.53
N VAL A 470 3.60 -9.75 29.55
CA VAL A 470 3.73 -11.06 30.17
C VAL A 470 4.74 -11.94 29.44
N ARG A 471 4.73 -11.96 28.10
CA ARG A 471 5.71 -12.70 27.29
C ARG A 471 7.14 -12.37 27.73
N LYS A 472 7.49 -11.08 27.79
CA LYS A 472 8.82 -10.62 28.24
C LYS A 472 9.16 -11.10 29.65
N ARG A 473 8.19 -11.02 30.58
CA ARG A 473 8.41 -11.45 31.98
C ARG A 473 8.59 -12.95 32.13
N ILE A 474 7.95 -13.75 31.27
CA ILE A 474 8.13 -15.21 31.24
C ILE A 474 9.50 -15.56 30.68
N GLU A 475 9.95 -14.90 29.62
CA GLU A 475 11.30 -15.08 29.06
C GLU A 475 12.40 -14.79 30.11
N GLU A 476 12.18 -13.80 30.99
CA GLU A 476 13.07 -13.45 32.11
C GLU A 476 12.96 -14.42 33.32
N ASN A 477 11.89 -15.22 33.42
CA ASN A 477 11.61 -16.07 34.59
C ASN A 477 11.24 -17.51 34.19
N SER A 478 12.23 -18.41 34.18
CA SER A 478 12.01 -19.84 33.87
C SER A 478 11.06 -20.57 34.83
N GLY A 479 10.86 -20.06 36.05
CA GLY A 479 9.94 -20.60 37.07
C GLY A 479 8.52 -20.02 37.06
N TRP A 480 8.10 -19.37 35.98
CA TRP A 480 6.84 -18.61 35.91
C TRP A 480 5.57 -19.40 36.26
N ALA A 481 5.55 -20.71 36.00
CA ALA A 481 4.40 -21.57 36.32
C ALA A 481 4.08 -21.59 37.83
N ALA A 482 5.11 -21.53 38.69
CA ALA A 482 4.93 -21.48 40.14
C ALA A 482 4.31 -20.16 40.58
N TYR A 483 4.71 -19.03 39.98
CA TYR A 483 4.10 -17.73 40.27
C TYR A 483 2.65 -17.65 39.80
N LEU A 484 2.32 -18.26 38.66
CA LEU A 484 0.94 -18.33 38.20
C LEU A 484 0.08 -19.15 39.18
N ALA A 485 0.57 -20.29 39.67
CA ALA A 485 -0.13 -21.11 40.66
C ALA A 485 -0.31 -20.39 42.01
N GLU A 486 0.73 -19.69 42.51
CA GLU A 486 0.66 -18.88 43.73
C GLU A 486 -0.42 -17.79 43.63
N VAL A 487 -0.43 -17.06 42.51
CA VAL A 487 -1.41 -16.00 42.26
C VAL A 487 -2.82 -16.58 42.14
N ALA A 488 -2.96 -17.73 41.49
CA ALA A 488 -4.26 -18.39 41.34
C ALA A 488 -4.85 -18.78 42.69
N GLN A 489 -4.04 -19.37 43.57
CA GLN A 489 -4.45 -19.73 44.92
C GLN A 489 -4.83 -18.50 45.75
N ALA A 490 -4.08 -17.40 45.64
CA ALA A 490 -4.38 -16.17 46.35
C ALA A 490 -5.68 -15.49 45.87
N LEU A 491 -6.13 -15.77 44.65
CA LEU A 491 -7.35 -15.21 44.06
C LEU A 491 -8.53 -16.21 44.02
N GLY A 492 -8.32 -17.47 44.38
CA GLY A 492 -9.33 -18.55 44.22
C GLY A 492 -9.69 -18.81 42.77
N LEU A 493 -8.71 -18.77 41.86
CA LEU A 493 -8.87 -18.92 40.40
C LEU A 493 -8.03 -20.07 39.82
N GLU A 494 -7.85 -21.14 40.58
CA GLU A 494 -7.00 -22.28 40.23
C GLU A 494 -7.41 -22.95 38.91
N ASP A 495 -8.71 -23.10 38.66
CA ASP A 495 -9.23 -23.71 37.43
C ASP A 495 -8.93 -22.86 36.20
N TYR A 496 -9.15 -21.56 36.32
CA TYR A 496 -8.78 -20.58 35.28
C TYR A 496 -7.27 -20.56 35.04
N ALA A 497 -6.46 -20.73 36.09
CA ALA A 497 -5.01 -20.75 35.97
C ALA A 497 -4.49 -21.99 35.25
N ARG A 498 -5.13 -23.15 35.41
CA ARG A 498 -4.79 -24.36 34.64
C ARG A 498 -5.00 -24.15 33.15
N VAL A 499 -6.15 -23.59 32.77
CA VAL A 499 -6.44 -23.28 31.36
C VAL A 499 -5.48 -22.22 30.84
N LEU A 500 -5.26 -21.13 31.59
CA LEU A 500 -4.36 -20.06 31.18
C LEU A 500 -2.90 -20.54 31.04
N HIS A 501 -2.45 -21.43 31.93
CA HIS A 501 -1.12 -22.04 31.86
C HIS A 501 -0.93 -22.84 30.57
N LEU A 502 -1.91 -23.69 30.21
CA LEU A 502 -1.90 -24.45 28.97
C LEU A 502 -1.84 -23.51 27.76
N GLU A 503 -2.74 -22.53 27.73
CA GLU A 503 -2.85 -21.58 26.63
C GLU A 503 -1.59 -20.73 26.43
N LEU A 504 -0.99 -20.24 27.53
CA LEU A 504 0.28 -19.52 27.49
C LEU A 504 1.43 -20.42 27.03
N SER A 505 1.51 -21.66 27.53
CA SER A 505 2.58 -22.59 27.16
C SER A 505 2.53 -22.94 25.67
N GLU A 506 1.33 -23.20 25.14
CA GLU A 506 1.14 -23.47 23.72
C GLU A 506 1.44 -22.27 22.84
N TRP A 507 1.09 -21.05 23.26
CA TRP A 507 1.39 -19.83 22.50
C TRP A 507 2.88 -19.46 22.52
N LEU A 508 3.56 -19.66 23.65
CA LEU A 508 5.00 -19.41 23.77
C LEU A 508 5.82 -20.44 22.99
N GLY A 509 5.38 -21.69 22.97
CA GLY A 509 5.96 -22.76 22.16
C GLY A 509 5.42 -22.84 20.73
N PHE A 510 4.55 -21.91 20.32
CA PHE A 510 3.89 -21.99 19.02
C PHE A 510 4.89 -21.80 17.89
N SER A 511 5.00 -22.83 17.04
CA SER A 511 5.72 -22.77 15.78
C SER A 511 4.72 -22.72 14.63
N PRO A 512 4.75 -21.70 13.76
CA PRO A 512 3.82 -21.61 12.65
C PRO A 512 3.96 -22.82 11.70
N PRO A 513 2.88 -23.22 11.00
CA PRO A 513 2.95 -24.33 10.06
C PRO A 513 3.90 -24.00 8.90
N SER A 514 4.73 -24.98 8.51
CA SER A 514 5.72 -24.84 7.44
C SER A 514 5.16 -24.93 6.02
N ARG A 515 3.87 -25.18 5.88
CA ARG A 515 3.13 -25.19 4.63
C ARG A 515 2.17 -23.99 4.61
N ASP A 516 1.79 -23.49 3.43
CA ASP A 516 0.82 -22.37 3.30
C ASP A 516 -0.62 -22.70 3.76
N THR A 517 -0.81 -23.85 4.38
CA THR A 517 -2.04 -24.28 5.02
C THR A 517 -2.09 -23.79 6.46
N LEU A 518 -3.18 -23.11 6.84
CA LEU A 518 -3.36 -22.53 8.17
C LEU A 518 -3.67 -23.55 9.30
N GLY A 519 -3.50 -24.85 9.03
CA GLY A 519 -3.82 -25.96 9.93
C GLY A 519 -5.29 -26.40 9.87
N GLU A 520 -5.61 -27.53 10.53
CA GLU A 520 -6.97 -28.04 10.63
C GLU A 520 -7.84 -27.14 11.54
N GLY A 521 -9.11 -26.93 11.18
CA GLY A 521 -10.05 -26.13 11.96
C GLY A 521 -9.92 -24.61 11.82
N VAL A 522 -9.08 -24.11 10.91
CA VAL A 522 -8.98 -22.68 10.56
C VAL A 522 -9.69 -22.41 9.24
N GLY A 523 -10.68 -21.52 9.27
CA GLY A 523 -11.31 -20.99 8.06
C GLY A 523 -10.47 -19.87 7.44
N SER A 524 -10.50 -19.73 6.11
CA SER A 524 -9.81 -18.63 5.42
C SER A 524 -10.62 -18.16 4.23
N LEU A 525 -10.64 -16.84 4.02
CA LEU A 525 -11.27 -16.20 2.87
C LEU A 525 -10.47 -14.99 2.43
N THR A 526 -10.72 -14.51 1.21
CA THR A 526 -10.17 -13.25 0.69
C THR A 526 -11.32 -12.25 0.55
N VAL A 527 -11.20 -11.10 1.21
CA VAL A 527 -12.22 -10.04 1.18
C VAL A 527 -11.96 -9.16 -0.06
N GLY A 528 -12.92 -9.14 -0.98
CA GLY A 528 -12.91 -8.25 -2.15
C GLY A 528 -13.76 -7.00 -1.94
N ASP A 529 -14.17 -6.36 -3.04
CA ASP A 529 -15.02 -5.16 -3.03
C ASP A 529 -16.46 -5.44 -2.53
N GLY A 530 -16.89 -6.71 -2.57
CA GLY A 530 -18.19 -7.16 -2.08
C GLY A 530 -18.15 -7.67 -0.62
N PRO A 531 -19.30 -7.67 0.09
CA PRO A 531 -19.37 -8.20 1.45
C PRO A 531 -19.09 -9.71 1.45
N SER A 532 -18.10 -10.13 2.23
CA SER A 532 -17.82 -11.53 2.51
C SER A 532 -18.55 -11.96 3.79
N THR A 533 -18.87 -13.24 3.95
CA THR A 533 -19.53 -13.75 5.16
C THR A 533 -18.68 -14.82 5.83
N VAL A 534 -18.52 -14.71 7.15
CA VAL A 534 -17.90 -15.72 8.01
C VAL A 534 -19.01 -16.34 8.83
N ARG A 535 -19.15 -17.67 8.74
CA ARG A 535 -20.06 -18.46 9.58
C ARG A 535 -19.22 -19.33 10.50
N SER A 536 -19.36 -19.15 11.81
CA SER A 536 -18.65 -19.94 12.80
C SER A 536 -19.43 -19.96 14.11
N GLY A 537 -19.67 -21.16 14.66
CA GLY A 537 -20.60 -21.36 15.77
C GLY A 537 -22.03 -20.89 15.43
N SER A 538 -22.69 -20.25 16.39
CA SER A 538 -24.01 -19.62 16.22
C SER A 538 -23.99 -18.26 15.49
N THR A 539 -22.82 -17.71 15.18
CA THR A 539 -22.68 -16.33 14.71
C THR A 539 -22.35 -16.26 13.21
N VAL A 540 -22.96 -15.28 12.53
CA VAL A 540 -22.66 -14.91 11.15
C VAL A 540 -22.15 -13.48 11.12
N LEU A 541 -20.91 -13.28 10.68
CA LEU A 541 -20.28 -11.97 10.53
C LEU A 541 -20.21 -11.59 9.05
N SER A 542 -20.44 -10.32 8.74
CA SER A 542 -20.20 -9.73 7.43
C SER A 542 -18.91 -8.92 7.46
N LEU A 543 -18.02 -9.17 6.50
CA LEU A 543 -16.74 -8.50 6.33
C LEU A 543 -16.83 -7.62 5.08
N ARG A 544 -16.46 -6.34 5.22
CA ARG A 544 -16.42 -5.39 4.10
C ARG A 544 -15.05 -4.74 4.00
N TYR A 545 -14.46 -4.78 2.82
CA TYR A 545 -13.24 -4.02 2.53
C TYR A 545 -13.60 -2.58 2.18
N GLN A 546 -13.13 -1.62 2.95
CA GLN A 546 -13.36 -0.20 2.69
C GLN A 546 -12.15 0.62 3.15
N ASN A 547 -11.62 1.48 2.28
CA ASN A 547 -10.50 2.38 2.59
C ASN A 547 -9.28 1.67 3.20
N ASP A 548 -8.87 0.53 2.61
CA ASP A 548 -7.75 -0.31 3.08
C ASP A 548 -7.95 -0.93 4.48
N ALA A 549 -9.19 -0.89 5.00
CA ALA A 549 -9.59 -1.51 6.25
C ALA A 549 -10.67 -2.57 6.01
N VAL A 550 -10.62 -3.66 6.78
CA VAL A 550 -11.72 -4.62 6.83
C VAL A 550 -12.61 -4.24 8.02
N TYR A 551 -13.90 -4.02 7.76
CA TYR A 551 -14.90 -3.81 8.80
C TYR A 551 -15.71 -5.08 8.98
N VAL A 552 -15.83 -5.50 10.23
CA VAL A 552 -16.56 -6.69 10.65
C VAL A 552 -17.84 -6.25 11.34
N SER A 553 -18.99 -6.70 10.85
CA SER A 553 -20.30 -6.34 11.37
C SER A 553 -21.16 -7.57 11.61
N ALA A 554 -21.97 -7.53 12.67
CA ALA A 554 -23.05 -8.48 12.93
C ALA A 554 -24.40 -7.74 12.96
N PRO A 555 -25.52 -8.40 12.70
CA PRO A 555 -26.85 -7.80 12.80
C PRO A 555 -27.08 -7.14 14.17
N GLY A 556 -27.48 -5.87 14.18
CA GLY A 556 -27.78 -5.12 15.40
C GLY A 556 -26.57 -4.63 16.22
N LEU A 557 -25.34 -4.89 15.76
CA LEU A 557 -24.12 -4.46 16.42
C LEU A 557 -23.33 -3.45 15.57
N MET A 558 -22.60 -2.55 16.23
CA MET A 558 -21.75 -1.59 15.53
C MET A 558 -20.60 -2.31 14.80
N PRO A 559 -20.27 -1.94 13.56
CA PRO A 559 -19.12 -2.47 12.86
C PRO A 559 -17.82 -2.19 13.60
N ARG A 560 -16.97 -3.20 13.74
CA ARG A 560 -15.64 -3.11 14.35
C ARG A 560 -14.58 -3.20 13.26
N LYS A 561 -13.47 -2.48 13.44
CA LYS A 561 -12.37 -2.47 12.47
C LYS A 561 -11.43 -3.65 12.74
N LEU A 562 -11.20 -4.48 11.74
CA LEU A 562 -10.17 -5.52 11.73
C LEU A 562 -8.87 -4.93 11.13
N THR A 563 -7.93 -4.58 12.00
CA THR A 563 -6.59 -4.12 11.63
C THR A 563 -5.74 -5.30 11.16
N ASP A 564 -5.38 -6.16 12.09
CA ASP A 564 -4.53 -7.35 11.96
C ASP A 564 -5.13 -8.50 12.79
N LEU A 565 -5.70 -8.21 13.96
CA LEU A 565 -6.34 -9.18 14.83
C LEU A 565 -7.61 -8.61 15.46
N LEU A 566 -8.71 -9.36 15.42
CA LEU A 566 -9.97 -9.03 16.08
C LEU A 566 -10.54 -10.26 16.78
N VAL A 567 -10.92 -10.09 18.04
CA VAL A 567 -11.68 -11.09 18.79
C VAL A 567 -13.13 -10.62 18.90
N TRP A 568 -14.04 -11.41 18.35
CA TRP A 568 -15.47 -11.20 18.46
C TRP A 568 -16.06 -12.17 19.48
N VAL A 569 -16.47 -11.67 20.63
CA VAL A 569 -17.06 -12.51 21.69
C VAL A 569 -18.42 -13.03 21.24
N VAL A 570 -18.63 -14.34 21.39
CA VAL A 570 -19.84 -15.08 21.02
C VAL A 570 -20.26 -15.99 22.19
N PRO A 571 -21.51 -16.50 22.25
CA PRO A 571 -21.96 -17.32 23.38
C PRO A 571 -21.09 -18.55 23.67
N GLU A 572 -20.44 -19.11 22.66
CA GLU A 572 -19.57 -20.28 22.80
C GLU A 572 -18.12 -19.95 23.18
N GLY A 573 -17.74 -18.67 23.23
CA GLY A 573 -16.37 -18.21 23.49
C GLY A 573 -15.98 -16.99 22.66
N GLY A 574 -14.94 -17.11 21.84
CA GLY A 574 -14.45 -16.01 21.00
C GLY A 574 -14.16 -16.43 19.56
N LEU A 575 -14.77 -15.75 18.59
CA LEU A 575 -14.41 -15.87 17.18
C LEU A 575 -13.22 -14.94 16.88
N VAL A 576 -12.06 -15.56 16.65
CA VAL A 576 -10.80 -14.87 16.36
C VAL A 576 -10.67 -14.70 14.86
N LEU A 577 -10.38 -13.48 14.41
CA LEU A 577 -10.15 -13.10 13.02
C LEU A 577 -8.75 -12.48 12.90
N ALA A 578 -7.88 -13.09 12.12
CA ALA A 578 -6.56 -12.56 11.76
C ALA A 578 -6.57 -12.08 10.31
N ARG A 579 -5.92 -10.96 10.02
CA ARG A 579 -5.88 -10.32 8.71
C ARG A 579 -4.45 -10.07 8.26
N GLU A 580 -4.21 -10.35 6.99
CA GLU A 580 -3.02 -9.92 6.27
C GLU A 580 -3.41 -9.50 4.84
N GLY A 581 -3.30 -8.19 4.56
CA GLY A 581 -3.80 -7.61 3.31
C GLY A 581 -5.31 -7.79 3.14
N ALA A 582 -5.72 -8.47 2.08
CA ALA A 582 -7.13 -8.82 1.80
C ALA A 582 -7.53 -10.19 2.37
N ARG A 583 -6.57 -11.01 2.81
CA ARG A 583 -6.84 -12.35 3.34
C ARG A 583 -7.22 -12.26 4.81
N VAL A 584 -8.28 -12.97 5.18
CA VAL A 584 -8.72 -13.11 6.57
C VAL A 584 -8.77 -14.60 6.91
N ALA A 585 -8.10 -14.96 7.99
CA ALA A 585 -8.19 -16.27 8.61
C ALA A 585 -9.04 -16.16 9.87
N TYR A 586 -9.81 -17.19 10.20
CA TYR A 586 -10.67 -17.18 11.37
C TYR A 586 -10.78 -18.53 12.04
N ARG A 587 -10.99 -18.52 13.35
CA ARG A 587 -11.21 -19.71 14.16
C ARG A 587 -12.11 -19.37 15.35
N LEU A 588 -13.05 -20.26 15.66
CA LEU A 588 -13.79 -20.20 16.91
C LEU A 588 -12.95 -20.85 18.03
N VAL A 589 -12.77 -20.09 19.10
CA VAL A 589 -12.17 -20.55 20.35
C VAL A 589 -13.32 -20.82 21.30
N THR A 590 -13.59 -22.11 21.53
CA THR A 590 -14.65 -22.53 22.44
C THR A 590 -14.15 -22.43 23.87
N ILE A 591 -14.87 -21.68 24.70
CA ILE A 591 -14.55 -21.50 26.11
C ILE A 591 -15.67 -22.14 26.92
N LEU A 592 -15.34 -23.18 27.68
CA LEU A 592 -16.31 -23.83 28.55
C LEU A 592 -16.44 -23.04 29.86
N PRO A 593 -17.68 -22.80 30.32
CA PRO A 593 -17.91 -22.22 31.64
C PRO A 593 -17.21 -23.04 32.72
N GLN A 594 -16.57 -22.36 33.67
CA GLN A 594 -15.96 -23.02 34.82
C GLN A 594 -17.00 -23.09 35.95
N ALA A 595 -17.19 -24.29 36.51
CA ALA A 595 -18.23 -24.58 37.50
C ALA A 595 -17.93 -23.97 38.88
#